data_AF-A0LJ45-F1
#
_entry.id   AF-A0LJ45-F1
#
_cell.length_a   1.000
_cell.length_b   1.000
_cell.length_c   1.000
_cell.angle_alpha   90.00
_cell.angle_beta   90.00
_cell.angle_gamma   90.00
#
_symmetry.space_group_name_H-M   'P 1'
#
loop_
_entity.id
_entity.type
_entity.pdbx_description
1 polymer ?
#
loop_
_entity_poly.entity_id
_entity_poly.type
_entity_poly.pdbx_seq_one_letter_code
_entity_poly.pdbx_strand_id
1 'polypeptide(L)'
;MIFRKNRRKRVPVLTKHLRLRVESCVNTILELNVRLGEGKIKPEIIQQFERLKDSLQYVRDDSVDEEDIDRIEEATNQLLAEIRTTYGETLSVPSRGGQTH
;
A
#
# COMPACT_ATOMS: atom_id res chain seq x y z
N MET A 1 31.92 3.09 -39.73
CA MET A 1 30.72 3.81 -39.24
C MET A 1 30.15 3.05 -38.05
N ILE A 2 30.11 3.69 -36.87
CA ILE A 2 29.66 3.09 -35.61
C ILE A 2 28.15 3.29 -35.51
N PHE A 3 27.36 2.24 -35.72
CA PHE A 3 25.92 2.28 -35.46
C PHE A 3 25.66 2.20 -33.96
N ARG A 4 25.54 3.37 -33.32
CA ARG A 4 25.03 3.52 -31.95
C ARG A 4 23.57 3.07 -31.92
N LYS A 5 23.32 1.81 -31.53
CA LYS A 5 21.98 1.31 -31.22
C LYS A 5 21.41 2.10 -30.04
N ASN A 6 20.46 2.96 -30.36
CA ASN A 6 19.73 3.80 -29.43
C ASN A 6 18.83 2.90 -28.56
N ARG A 7 19.26 2.55 -27.34
CA ARG A 7 18.40 1.87 -26.37
C ARG A 7 17.37 2.88 -25.87
N ARG A 8 16.17 2.88 -26.47
CA ARG A 8 15.00 3.54 -25.86
C ARG A 8 14.79 2.89 -24.49
N LYS A 9 15.20 3.57 -23.42
CA LYS A 9 14.84 3.21 -22.05
C LYS A 9 13.32 3.35 -21.95
N ARG A 10 12.60 2.23 -22.01
CA ARG A 10 11.18 2.21 -21.63
C ARG A 10 11.13 2.55 -20.15
N VAL A 11 10.49 3.67 -19.81
CA VAL A 11 10.18 4.00 -18.41
C VAL A 11 9.13 2.98 -17.97
N PRO A 12 9.31 2.25 -16.85
CA PRO A 12 8.40 1.18 -16.48
C PRO A 12 7.10 1.81 -15.94
N VAL A 13 5.97 1.45 -16.54
CA VAL A 13 4.62 1.79 -16.04
C VAL A 13 4.27 0.96 -14.80
N LEU A 14 4.95 -0.18 -14.62
CA LEU A 14 4.77 -1.17 -13.56
C LEU A 14 5.07 -0.62 -12.15
N THR A 15 6.04 0.28 -12.04
CA THR A 15 6.60 0.74 -10.76
C THR A 15 5.75 1.82 -10.08
N LYS A 16 5.09 2.67 -10.86
CA LYS A 16 4.06 3.58 -10.34
C LYS A 16 2.89 2.83 -9.70
N HIS A 17 2.57 1.65 -10.23
CA HIS A 17 1.50 0.79 -9.71
C HIS A 17 1.87 0.21 -8.34
N LEU A 18 3.13 -0.15 -8.11
CA LEU A 18 3.62 -0.67 -6.83
C LEU A 18 3.54 0.36 -5.71
N ARG A 19 3.96 1.60 -5.95
CA ARG A 19 3.84 2.67 -4.95
C ARG A 19 2.39 2.91 -4.55
N LEU A 20 1.47 2.93 -5.53
CA LEU A 20 0.04 3.12 -5.29
C LEU A 20 -0.56 1.97 -4.46
N ARG A 21 -0.10 0.73 -4.66
CA ARG A 21 -0.53 -0.42 -3.85
C ARG A 21 -0.12 -0.25 -2.39
N VAL A 22 1.14 0.06 -2.11
CA VAL A 22 1.60 0.26 -0.71
C VAL A 22 0.91 1.46 -0.07
N GLU A 23 0.74 2.54 -0.82
CA GLU A 23 0.00 3.72 -0.34
C GLU A 23 -1.45 3.37 0.02
N SER A 24 -2.11 2.53 -0.79
CA SER A 24 -3.44 2.01 -0.49
C SER A 24 -3.47 1.17 0.80
N CYS A 25 -2.50 0.28 1.00
CA CYS A 25 -2.39 -0.53 2.22
C CYS A 25 -2.22 0.35 3.47
N VAL A 26 -1.30 1.31 3.42
CA VAL A 26 -1.04 2.21 4.55
C VAL A 26 -2.26 3.08 4.87
N ASN A 27 -2.92 3.63 3.84
CA ASN A 27 -4.15 4.40 4.04
C ASN A 27 -5.27 3.57 4.67
N THR A 28 -5.40 2.30 4.28
CA THR A 28 -6.41 1.39 4.84
C THR A 28 -6.21 1.18 6.34
N ILE A 29 -4.96 1.03 6.79
CA ILE A 29 -4.64 0.83 8.22
C ILE A 29 -4.89 2.11 9.02
N LEU A 30 -4.58 3.28 8.47
CA LEU A 30 -4.88 4.56 9.12
C LEU A 30 -6.40 4.81 9.20
N GLU A 31 -7.16 4.46 8.17
CA GLU A 31 -8.62 4.58 8.17
C GLU A 31 -9.26 3.62 9.19
N LEU A 32 -8.73 2.40 9.31
CA LEU A 32 -9.13 1.45 10.35
C LEU A 32 -8.98 2.04 11.76
N ASN A 33 -7.87 2.72 12.04
CA ASN A 33 -7.67 3.37 13.34
C ASN A 33 -8.78 4.39 13.65
N VAL A 34 -9.13 5.23 12.66
CA VAL A 34 -10.20 6.22 12.79
C VAL A 34 -11.54 5.53 13.07
N ARG A 35 -11.83 4.42 12.37
CA ARG A 35 -13.10 3.70 12.52
C ARG A 35 -13.21 2.88 13.81
N LEU A 36 -12.10 2.34 14.30
CA LEU A 36 -12.05 1.57 15.55
C LEU A 36 -12.17 2.48 16.78
N GLY A 37 -11.77 3.76 16.66
CA GLY A 37 -11.78 4.73 17.74
C GLY A 37 -10.51 4.70 18.59
N GLU A 38 -10.36 5.71 19.44
CA GLU A 38 -9.15 5.91 20.26
C GLU A 38 -8.83 4.69 21.14
N GLY A 39 -7.54 4.36 21.23
CA GLY A 39 -7.02 3.31 22.12
C GLY A 39 -7.15 1.89 21.61
N LYS A 40 -7.74 1.66 20.42
CA LYS A 40 -7.83 0.31 19.82
C LYS A 40 -6.56 -0.11 19.09
N ILE A 41 -5.86 0.83 18.48
CA ILE A 41 -4.51 0.63 17.94
C ILE A 41 -3.56 1.48 18.77
N LYS A 42 -2.40 0.92 19.11
CA LYS A 42 -1.38 1.65 19.87
C LYS A 42 -0.92 2.88 19.07
N PRO A 43 -0.79 4.05 19.69
CA PRO A 43 -0.41 5.28 18.99
C PRO A 43 0.99 5.18 18.35
N GLU A 44 1.91 4.40 18.94
CA GLU A 44 3.22 4.15 18.33
C GLU A 44 3.11 3.45 16.96
N ILE A 45 2.13 2.56 16.80
CA ILE A 45 1.89 1.83 15.55
C ILE A 45 1.33 2.78 14.49
N ILE A 46 0.38 3.64 14.87
CA ILE A 46 -0.17 4.67 13.97
C ILE A 46 0.92 5.61 13.48
N GLN A 47 1.78 6.07 14.40
CA GLN A 47 2.90 6.93 14.04
C GLN A 47 3.88 6.24 13.08
N GLN A 48 4.08 4.93 13.19
CA GLN A 48 4.90 4.18 12.23
C GLN A 48 4.26 4.14 10.84
N PHE A 49 2.94 3.94 10.75
CA PHE A 49 2.22 3.97 9.47
C PHE A 49 2.19 5.37 8.83
N GLU A 50 2.05 6.44 9.61
CA GLU A 50 2.17 7.80 9.10
C GLU A 50 3.56 8.10 8.56
N ARG A 51 4.62 7.72 9.29
CA ARG A 51 6.01 7.85 8.83
C ARG A 51 6.26 7.01 7.58
N LEU A 52 5.69 5.82 7.49
CA LEU A 52 5.78 4.97 6.31
C LEU A 52 5.11 5.65 5.12
N LYS A 53 3.90 6.20 5.28
CA LYS A 53 3.19 6.97 4.24
C LYS A 53 4.05 8.12 3.71
N ASP A 54 4.64 8.89 4.62
CA ASP A 54 5.53 9.98 4.25
C ASP A 54 6.80 9.48 3.57
N SER A 55 7.30 8.31 3.94
CA SER A 55 8.51 7.74 3.33
C SER A 55 8.27 7.21 1.91
N LEU A 56 7.04 6.76 1.59
CA LEU A 56 6.67 6.23 0.27
C LEU A 56 6.84 7.27 -0.85
N GLN A 57 6.76 8.56 -0.55
CA GLN A 57 6.98 9.61 -1.56
C GLN A 57 8.43 9.63 -2.09
N TYR A 58 9.38 9.09 -1.32
CA TYR A 58 10.81 9.06 -1.66
C TYR A 58 11.25 7.72 -2.26
N VAL A 59 10.36 6.72 -2.28
CA VAL A 59 10.63 5.43 -2.87
C VAL A 59 10.75 5.60 -4.39
N ARG A 60 11.93 5.24 -4.91
CA ARG A 60 12.20 5.30 -6.34
C ARG A 60 11.62 4.07 -7.02
N ASP A 61 11.05 4.28 -8.20
CA ASP A 61 10.47 3.23 -9.03
C ASP A 61 11.41 2.04 -9.25
N ASP A 62 12.73 2.27 -9.27
CA ASP A 62 13.76 1.26 -9.53
C ASP A 62 14.18 0.45 -8.28
N SER A 63 13.63 0.76 -7.10
CA SER A 63 14.15 0.31 -5.80
C SER A 63 13.25 -0.68 -5.04
N VAL A 64 12.14 -1.12 -5.66
CA VAL A 64 11.17 -2.00 -5.02
C VAL A 64 10.81 -3.14 -5.95
N ASP A 65 10.95 -4.37 -5.45
CA ASP A 65 10.58 -5.59 -6.16
C ASP A 65 9.09 -5.89 -5.94
N GLU A 66 8.44 -6.56 -6.90
CA GLU A 66 7.04 -6.96 -6.77
C GLU A 66 6.83 -7.92 -5.58
N GLU A 67 7.80 -8.79 -5.31
CA GLU A 67 7.73 -9.75 -4.20
C GLU A 67 7.61 -9.05 -2.84
N ASP A 68 8.33 -7.95 -2.65
CA ASP A 68 8.27 -7.17 -1.41
C ASP A 68 6.90 -6.50 -1.24
N ILE A 69 6.28 -6.07 -2.34
CA ILE A 69 4.93 -5.49 -2.31
C ILE A 69 3.88 -6.53 -2.00
N ASP A 70 3.98 -7.71 -2.62
CA ASP A 70 3.03 -8.78 -2.40
C ASP A 70 3.05 -9.24 -0.93
N ARG A 71 4.24 -9.28 -0.30
CA ARG A 71 4.36 -9.55 1.15
C ARG A 71 3.66 -8.50 2.03
N ILE A 72 3.80 -7.21 1.69
CA ILE A 72 3.13 -6.13 2.42
C ILE A 72 1.61 -6.24 2.26
N GLU A 73 1.14 -6.54 1.05
CA GLU A 73 -0.27 -6.70 0.77
C GLU A 73 -0.86 -7.92 1.50
N GLU A 74 -0.15 -9.04 1.52
CA GLU A 74 -0.56 -10.24 2.25
C GLU A 74 -0.68 -9.96 3.76
N ALA A 75 0.33 -9.35 4.37
CA ALA A 75 0.30 -9.00 5.78
C ALA A 75 -0.85 -8.03 6.12
N THR A 76 -1.13 -7.07 5.23
CA THR A 76 -2.25 -6.13 5.38
C THR A 76 -3.60 -6.85 5.31
N ASN A 77 -3.75 -7.79 4.37
CA ASN A 77 -4.97 -8.59 4.22
C ASN A 77 -5.21 -9.51 5.42
N GLN A 78 -4.16 -10.11 5.99
CA GLN A 78 -4.24 -10.91 7.21
C GLN A 78 -4.73 -10.06 8.39
N LEU A 79 -4.14 -8.87 8.60
CA LEU A 79 -4.58 -7.93 9.64
C LEU A 79 -6.06 -7.56 9.48
N LEU A 80 -6.50 -7.28 8.24
CA LEU A 80 -7.90 -6.96 7.95
C LEU A 80 -8.85 -8.12 8.26
N ALA A 81 -8.45 -9.36 7.98
CA ALA A 81 -9.21 -10.56 8.30
C ALA A 81 -9.34 -10.76 9.82
N GLU A 82 -8.26 -10.56 10.56
CA GLU A 82 -8.25 -10.64 12.03
C GLU A 82 -9.15 -9.56 12.67
N ILE A 83 -9.08 -8.32 12.17
CA ILE A 83 -9.95 -7.23 12.63
C ILE A 83 -11.42 -7.56 12.35
N ARG A 84 -11.75 -8.06 11.16
CA ARG A 84 -13.12 -8.45 10.80
C ARG A 84 -13.64 -9.57 11.69
N THR A 85 -12.80 -10.54 12.02
CA THR A 85 -13.15 -11.65 12.92
C THR A 85 -13.40 -11.14 14.34
N THR A 86 -12.62 -10.15 14.79
CA THR A 86 -12.67 -9.60 16.15
C THR A 86 -13.81 -8.59 16.36
N TYR A 87 -14.12 -7.77 15.35
CA TYR A 87 -15.07 -6.64 15.45
C TYR A 87 -16.35 -6.81 14.62
N GLY A 88 -16.48 -7.90 13.86
CA GLY A 88 -17.64 -8.21 13.03
C GLY A 88 -17.84 -7.28 11.83
N GLU A 89 -18.88 -7.55 11.03
CA GLU A 89 -19.22 -6.90 9.75
C GLU A 89 -19.50 -5.37 9.81
N THR A 90 -19.44 -4.77 11.00
CA THR A 90 -19.66 -3.34 11.23
C THR A 90 -18.60 -2.45 10.56
N LEU A 91 -17.45 -3.02 10.20
CA LEU A 91 -16.34 -2.35 9.52
C LEU A 91 -16.23 -2.71 8.04
N SER A 92 -17.34 -2.84 7.30
CA SER A 92 -17.28 -2.98 5.84
C SER A 92 -16.47 -1.82 5.25
N VAL A 93 -15.24 -2.11 4.83
CA VAL A 93 -14.42 -1.22 4.02
C VAL A 93 -15.10 -1.20 2.65
N PRO A 94 -15.46 -0.03 2.10
CA PRO A 94 -15.98 0.01 0.74
C PRO A 94 -14.85 -0.47 -0.16
N SER A 95 -15.01 -1.67 -0.69
CA SER A 95 -14.17 -2.20 -1.75
C SER A 95 -14.31 -1.22 -2.91
N ARG A 96 -13.33 -0.33 -3.09
CA ARG A 96 -13.24 0.55 -4.26
C ARG A 96 -12.94 -0.36 -5.45
N GLY A 97 -13.98 -1.02 -5.95
CA GLY A 97 -14.00 -1.64 -7.25
C GLY A 97 -13.71 -0.54 -8.27
N GLY A 98 -12.51 -0.59 -8.85
CA GLY A 98 -12.17 0.20 -10.01
C GLY A 98 -13.07 -0.21 -11.16
N GLN A 99 -14.13 0.56 -11.37
CA GLN A 99 -14.96 0.47 -12.55
C GLN A 99 -14.18 1.14 -13.69
N THR A 100 -13.49 0.33 -14.49
CA THR A 100 -12.96 0.76 -15.79
C THR A 100 -14.13 0.78 -16.78
N HIS A 101 -14.50 1.96 -17.25
CA HIS A 101 -15.46 2.18 -18.32
C HIS A 101 -14.75 2.69 -19.57
#